data_AF-A0A9W9JYH3-F1
#
_entry.id   AF-A0A9W9JYH3-F1
#
_cell.length_a   1.000
_cell.length_b   1.000
_cell.length_c   1.000
_cell.angle_alpha   90.00
_cell.angle_beta   90.00
_cell.angle_gamma   90.00
#
_symmetry.space_group_name_H-M   'P 1'
#
loop_
_entity.id
_entity.type
_entity.pdbx_description
1 polymer ?
#
loop_
_entity_poly.entity_id
_entity_poly.type
_entity_poly.pdbx_seq_one_letter_code
_entity_poly.pdbx_strand_id
1 'polypeptide(L)'
;MAPGCWTCRVRHRKCDLETPSCKECADRHVHCHGYGPKPAWMDGGLEEKKEKSRIKAAVKENFCHVKKMQGRARRRANELSRSSFKTPTPTPTHEERLPNTVITPSSPSCSPRRATTSEPHFDSENNVQSCSPDNVEPPTPPSPRPLDNYGTIDPQEAWLLMHYLDQVFPWQFPYHDPRSRLGNRGWLFLLLIKRGPLYHAALSLSSLLQSAILETEEEFQRKQRALDHHSRALRELCDLMSEKGDKLREDHGELAEFLTCSFMLISFEVREAYSFFYASKQAANTTVQVFSGAEHDWLVHLDAAASVMSLLSAEAIFSPKLSDTNNHLSPLVENPRPEKGGINDGLKFLMVTVIWFDLFACLPTGRAPRLPYQRWLQIPGLNTADLMGCQNWVMIAIGDLANFAIWKDVQERDGVLSIRELASKAEEIERRLEDGIQSLDLARSVS
;
A
#
# COMPACT_ATOMS: atom_id res chain seq x y z
N MET A 1 -32.22 19.92 26.18
CA MET A 1 -30.98 19.94 25.38
C MET A 1 -31.25 19.25 24.04
N ALA A 2 -30.53 19.61 22.98
CA ALA A 2 -30.62 18.88 21.71
C ALA A 2 -30.05 17.44 21.83
N PRO A 3 -30.59 16.44 21.10
CA PRO A 3 -29.93 15.16 20.92
C PRO A 3 -28.61 15.36 20.16
N GLY A 4 -27.59 14.59 20.48
CA GLY A 4 -26.27 14.70 19.86
C GLY A 4 -25.14 14.19 20.75
N CYS A 5 -24.02 13.83 20.13
CA CYS A 5 -22.84 13.37 20.84
C CYS A 5 -22.23 14.49 21.69
N TRP A 6 -21.49 14.14 22.74
CA TRP A 6 -20.94 15.12 23.67
C TRP A 6 -19.93 16.09 23.00
N THR A 7 -19.21 15.63 21.97
CA THR A 7 -18.33 16.48 21.13
C THR A 7 -19.13 17.54 20.36
N CYS A 8 -20.24 17.18 19.68
CA CYS A 8 -21.06 18.16 18.96
C CYS A 8 -21.82 19.11 19.92
N ARG A 9 -22.24 18.61 21.09
CA ARG A 9 -22.84 19.44 22.15
C ARG A 9 -21.88 20.52 22.62
N VAL A 10 -20.66 20.18 23.03
CA VAL A 10 -19.68 21.18 23.52
C VAL A 10 -19.22 22.14 22.40
N ARG A 11 -19.21 21.69 21.13
CA ARG A 11 -18.93 22.51 19.94
C ARG A 11 -20.09 23.41 19.48
N HIS A 12 -21.29 23.25 20.04
CA HIS A 12 -22.54 23.89 19.59
C HIS A 12 -22.83 23.62 18.10
N ARG A 13 -22.78 22.33 17.69
CA ARG A 13 -23.08 21.89 16.32
C ARG A 13 -24.26 20.92 16.30
N LYS A 14 -25.03 20.94 15.21
CA LYS A 14 -26.05 19.91 14.94
C LYS A 14 -25.35 18.57 14.83
N CYS A 15 -25.96 17.52 15.39
CA CYS A 15 -25.47 16.16 15.31
C CYS A 15 -26.44 15.33 14.47
N ASP A 16 -25.87 14.49 13.62
CA ASP A 16 -26.51 13.53 12.73
C ASP A 16 -27.00 12.24 13.45
N LEU A 17 -26.54 12.02 14.69
CA LEU A 17 -26.89 10.89 15.57
C LEU A 17 -26.37 9.50 15.14
N GLU A 18 -25.47 9.43 14.16
CA GLU A 18 -24.88 8.16 13.73
C GLU A 18 -23.92 7.58 14.78
N THR A 19 -23.91 6.25 14.90
CA THR A 19 -23.11 5.51 15.90
C THR A 19 -22.18 4.53 15.18
N PRO A 20 -20.96 4.27 15.70
CA PRO A 20 -20.41 4.73 16.98
C PRO A 20 -19.94 6.19 16.99
N SER A 21 -19.70 6.81 15.83
CA SER A 21 -19.27 8.21 15.70
C SER A 21 -20.12 8.97 14.70
N CYS A 22 -20.41 10.23 15.00
CA CYS A 22 -21.20 11.11 14.15
C CYS A 22 -20.36 11.72 13.01
N LYS A 23 -20.98 11.97 11.85
CA LYS A 23 -20.34 12.56 10.66
C LYS A 23 -19.69 13.92 10.95
N GLU A 24 -20.37 14.82 11.67
CA GLU A 24 -19.80 16.12 12.06
C GLU A 24 -18.53 16.02 12.95
N CYS A 25 -18.21 14.84 13.50
CA CYS A 25 -16.93 14.56 14.16
C CYS A 25 -15.95 13.80 13.24
N ALA A 26 -16.42 12.80 12.50
CA ALA A 26 -15.63 12.02 11.55
C ALA A 26 -15.06 12.87 10.41
N ASP A 27 -15.89 13.64 9.70
CA ASP A 27 -15.49 14.55 8.60
C ASP A 27 -14.37 15.52 9.02
N ARG A 28 -14.36 15.87 10.30
CA ARG A 28 -13.41 16.83 10.91
C ARG A 28 -12.26 16.17 11.63
N HIS A 29 -12.21 14.83 11.66
CA HIS A 29 -11.20 14.00 12.32
C HIS A 29 -10.98 14.43 13.77
N VAL A 30 -12.06 14.60 14.52
CA VAL A 30 -12.03 14.90 15.97
C VAL A 30 -12.76 13.84 16.77
N HIS A 31 -12.18 13.46 17.91
CA HIS A 31 -12.71 12.41 18.77
C HIS A 31 -14.19 12.65 19.14
N CYS A 32 -15.04 11.66 18.84
CA CYS A 32 -16.44 11.66 19.22
C CYS A 32 -16.58 11.02 20.61
N HIS A 33 -16.90 11.83 21.63
CA HIS A 33 -17.20 11.38 23.01
C HIS A 33 -18.54 10.61 23.13
N GLY A 34 -19.02 10.01 22.05
CA GLY A 34 -20.21 9.16 22.00
C GLY A 34 -21.52 9.81 22.49
N TYR A 35 -22.46 8.93 22.82
CA TYR A 35 -23.81 9.22 23.30
C TYR A 35 -24.04 8.40 24.57
N GLY A 36 -24.59 8.98 25.62
CA GLY A 36 -24.77 8.28 26.90
C GLY A 36 -24.92 9.24 28.09
N PRO A 37 -24.54 8.83 29.32
CA PRO A 37 -24.56 9.70 30.49
C PRO A 37 -23.62 10.89 30.34
N LYS A 38 -23.81 11.92 31.19
CA LYS A 38 -23.04 13.16 31.17
C LYS A 38 -21.56 12.89 31.57
N PRO A 39 -20.56 13.19 30.72
CA PRO A 39 -19.15 13.03 31.08
C PRO A 39 -18.76 13.98 32.21
N ALA A 40 -17.84 13.53 33.09
CA ALA A 40 -17.35 14.34 34.21
C ALA A 40 -16.75 15.69 33.77
N TRP A 41 -16.13 15.75 32.58
CA TRP A 41 -15.54 16.97 32.01
C TRP A 41 -16.57 18.00 31.51
N MET A 42 -17.85 17.66 31.36
CA MET A 42 -18.89 18.62 30.92
C MET A 42 -19.50 19.38 32.12
N ASP A 43 -18.65 19.77 33.06
CA ASP A 43 -19.03 20.42 34.32
C ASP A 43 -19.57 21.86 34.16
N GLY A 44 -19.33 22.49 33.01
CA GLY A 44 -19.51 23.94 32.79
C GLY A 44 -18.37 24.80 33.38
N GLY A 45 -17.34 24.15 33.93
CA GLY A 45 -16.26 24.74 34.71
C GLY A 45 -14.99 24.94 33.90
N LEU A 46 -13.86 24.46 34.42
CA LEU A 46 -12.55 24.60 33.78
C LEU A 46 -12.27 23.46 32.78
N GLU A 47 -12.66 22.23 33.11
CA GLU A 47 -12.42 21.08 32.24
C GLU A 47 -13.28 21.13 30.98
N GLU A 48 -14.53 21.62 31.03
CA GLU A 48 -15.31 21.85 29.79
C GLU A 48 -14.59 22.87 28.90
N LYS A 49 -14.07 23.97 29.45
CA LYS A 49 -13.37 25.01 28.68
C LYS A 49 -12.07 24.49 28.05
N LYS A 50 -11.32 23.67 28.78
CA LYS A 50 -10.09 23.00 28.35
C LYS A 50 -10.37 22.02 27.22
N GLU A 51 -11.36 21.13 27.37
CA GLU A 51 -11.72 20.15 26.35
C GLU A 51 -12.33 20.80 25.10
N LYS A 52 -13.21 21.81 25.28
CA LYS A 52 -13.73 22.66 24.19
C LYS A 52 -12.60 23.38 23.43
N SER A 53 -11.48 23.69 24.09
CA SER A 53 -10.30 24.31 23.47
C SER A 53 -9.42 23.27 22.74
N ARG A 54 -9.21 22.09 23.31
CA ARG A 54 -8.53 20.96 22.64
C ARG A 54 -9.25 20.57 21.35
N ILE A 55 -10.57 20.40 21.42
CA ILE A 55 -11.42 20.10 20.26
C ILE A 55 -11.35 21.23 19.20
N LYS A 56 -11.37 22.50 19.61
CA LYS A 56 -11.18 23.65 18.68
C LYS A 56 -9.82 23.64 18.00
N ALA A 57 -8.74 23.26 18.71
CA ALA A 57 -7.40 23.17 18.14
C ALA A 57 -7.34 22.10 17.05
N ALA A 58 -7.82 20.88 17.33
CA ALA A 58 -7.85 19.78 16.37
C ALA A 58 -8.67 20.10 15.10
N VAL A 59 -9.87 20.72 15.24
CA VAL A 59 -10.65 21.17 14.06
C VAL A 59 -9.89 22.21 13.23
N LYS A 60 -9.17 23.15 13.88
CA LYS A 60 -8.38 24.18 13.18
C LYS A 60 -7.18 23.56 12.46
N GLU A 61 -6.51 22.61 13.10
CA GLU A 61 -5.36 21.89 12.55
C GLU A 61 -5.74 21.09 11.31
N ASN A 62 -6.78 20.25 11.38
CA ASN A 62 -7.25 19.50 10.22
C ASN A 62 -7.72 20.42 9.08
N PHE A 63 -8.44 21.52 9.39
CA PHE A 63 -8.80 22.51 8.38
C PHE A 63 -7.56 23.14 7.70
N CYS A 64 -6.51 23.45 8.46
CA CYS A 64 -5.24 23.92 7.91
C CYS A 64 -4.51 22.83 7.09
N HIS A 65 -4.60 21.56 7.49
CA HIS A 65 -4.03 20.42 6.76
C HIS A 65 -4.71 20.20 5.41
N VAL A 66 -6.05 20.05 5.39
CA VAL A 66 -6.85 19.90 4.17
C VAL A 66 -6.64 21.08 3.22
N LYS A 67 -6.60 22.32 3.73
CA LYS A 67 -6.33 23.51 2.90
C LYS A 67 -4.92 23.50 2.30
N LYS A 68 -3.90 22.99 2.99
CA LYS A 68 -2.55 22.78 2.44
C LYS A 68 -2.57 21.72 1.32
N MET A 69 -3.26 20.59 1.53
CA MET A 69 -3.37 19.51 0.53
C MET A 69 -4.09 19.97 -0.74
N GLN A 70 -5.26 20.61 -0.61
CA GLN A 70 -5.99 21.19 -1.74
C GLN A 70 -5.17 22.26 -2.49
N GLY A 71 -4.41 23.08 -1.74
CA GLY A 71 -3.49 24.07 -2.32
C GLY A 71 -2.35 23.44 -3.13
N ARG A 72 -1.80 22.30 -2.67
CA ARG A 72 -0.79 21.52 -3.41
C ARG A 72 -1.40 20.87 -4.67
N ALA A 73 -2.56 20.24 -4.55
CA ALA A 73 -3.26 19.62 -5.69
C ALA A 73 -3.56 20.64 -6.80
N ARG A 74 -4.07 21.83 -6.44
CA ARG A 74 -4.35 22.91 -7.42
C ARG A 74 -3.08 23.46 -8.09
N ARG A 75 -1.92 23.46 -7.41
CA ARG A 75 -0.64 23.82 -8.04
C ARG A 75 -0.19 22.75 -9.04
N ARG A 76 -0.20 21.47 -8.66
CA ARG A 76 0.14 20.34 -9.55
C ARG A 76 -0.74 20.31 -10.79
N ALA A 77 -2.05 20.58 -10.65
CA ALA A 77 -2.97 20.72 -11.78
C ALA A 77 -2.60 21.89 -12.71
N ASN A 78 -2.32 23.09 -12.18
CA ASN A 78 -1.86 24.23 -12.98
C ASN A 78 -0.52 23.98 -13.68
N GLU A 79 0.39 23.24 -13.04
CA GLU A 79 1.70 22.87 -13.60
C GLU A 79 1.56 21.88 -14.78
N LEU A 80 0.70 20.86 -14.63
CA LEU A 80 0.34 19.93 -15.72
C LEU A 80 -0.29 20.67 -16.90
N SER A 81 -1.29 21.53 -16.67
CA SER A 81 -1.91 22.35 -17.71
C SER A 81 -0.91 23.27 -18.41
N ARG A 82 0.09 23.81 -17.69
CA ARG A 82 1.13 24.68 -18.25
C ARG A 82 2.22 23.90 -19.02
N SER A 83 2.41 22.62 -18.72
CA SER A 83 3.30 21.75 -19.50
C SER A 83 2.73 21.43 -20.89
N SER A 84 1.40 21.29 -21.00
CA SER A 84 0.72 20.83 -22.21
C SER A 84 0.68 21.82 -23.39
N PHE A 85 1.24 23.02 -23.26
CA PHE A 85 1.24 24.05 -24.31
C PHE A 85 2.63 24.28 -24.97
N LYS A 86 3.60 23.38 -24.77
CA LYS A 86 4.91 23.45 -25.44
C LYS A 86 4.97 22.60 -26.72
N THR A 87 4.33 23.07 -27.78
CA THR A 87 4.54 22.53 -29.13
C THR A 87 5.97 22.86 -29.61
N PRO A 88 6.71 21.93 -30.26
CA PRO A 88 8.03 22.24 -30.81
C PRO A 88 7.93 23.26 -31.96
N THR A 89 8.81 24.28 -31.93
CA THR A 89 8.95 25.23 -33.03
C THR A 89 9.90 24.67 -34.10
N PRO A 90 9.56 24.66 -35.40
CA PRO A 90 10.48 24.23 -36.45
C PRO A 90 11.60 25.24 -36.69
N THR A 91 12.75 24.75 -37.14
CA THR A 91 13.97 25.53 -37.39
C THR A 91 13.81 26.49 -38.59
N PRO A 92 14.24 27.75 -38.49
CA PRO A 92 14.18 28.69 -39.62
C PRO A 92 15.35 28.51 -40.59
N THR A 93 15.08 28.71 -41.88
CA THR A 93 16.10 28.87 -42.94
C THR A 93 16.22 30.36 -43.29
N HIS A 94 17.39 30.82 -43.75
CA HIS A 94 17.64 32.22 -44.14
C HIS A 94 16.81 32.66 -45.37
N GLU A 95 16.33 33.92 -45.38
CA GLU A 95 16.74 34.96 -46.35
C GLU A 95 16.16 36.37 -46.00
N GLU A 96 16.39 37.38 -46.84
CA GLU A 96 16.38 38.82 -46.49
C GLU A 96 14.99 39.53 -46.43
N ARG A 97 14.81 40.51 -45.53
CA ARG A 97 14.83 41.99 -45.83
C ARG A 97 14.33 42.92 -44.70
N LEU A 98 14.75 44.18 -44.79
CA LEU A 98 14.36 45.38 -44.02
C LEU A 98 13.71 46.41 -44.96
N PRO A 99 13.11 47.54 -44.48
CA PRO A 99 12.45 47.83 -43.19
C PRO A 99 11.05 48.49 -43.37
N ASN A 100 10.34 48.84 -42.28
CA ASN A 100 9.80 50.21 -42.08
C ASN A 100 9.17 50.49 -40.70
N THR A 101 9.04 51.78 -40.39
CA THR A 101 8.62 52.43 -39.12
C THR A 101 7.10 52.73 -39.07
N VAL A 102 6.49 52.93 -37.87
CA VAL A 102 5.55 54.06 -37.55
C VAL A 102 4.89 54.00 -36.13
N ILE A 103 5.13 55.05 -35.33
CA ILE A 103 4.28 55.78 -34.34
C ILE A 103 3.69 55.10 -33.06
N THR A 104 3.82 55.83 -31.95
CA THR A 104 3.27 55.61 -30.58
C THR A 104 2.06 56.50 -30.25
N PRO A 105 1.24 56.18 -29.22
CA PRO A 105 1.06 57.13 -28.10
C PRO A 105 1.11 56.50 -26.67
N SER A 106 1.09 57.35 -25.61
CA SER A 106 1.74 57.06 -24.31
C SER A 106 1.06 57.66 -23.05
N SER A 107 1.18 56.96 -21.90
CA SER A 107 1.18 57.51 -20.49
C SER A 107 -0.18 58.04 -19.94
N PRO A 108 -0.37 58.57 -18.68
CA PRO A 108 0.51 58.96 -17.54
C PRO A 108 0.60 57.93 -16.38
N SER A 109 1.56 57.90 -15.43
CA SER A 109 2.59 58.82 -14.88
C SER A 109 2.23 59.55 -13.57
N CYS A 110 3.05 59.37 -12.51
CA CYS A 110 3.42 60.43 -11.54
C CYS A 110 4.67 60.04 -10.71
N SER A 111 5.54 61.01 -10.33
CA SER A 111 6.71 60.80 -9.43
C SER A 111 7.32 62.11 -8.91
N PRO A 112 7.76 62.12 -7.63
CA PRO A 112 8.91 62.92 -7.13
C PRO A 112 9.81 62.15 -6.13
N ARG A 113 11.09 62.48 -5.87
CA ARG A 113 12.10 63.31 -6.57
C ARG A 113 13.55 62.96 -6.10
N ARG A 114 14.52 63.43 -6.89
CA ARG A 114 15.99 63.66 -6.73
C ARG A 114 16.64 63.73 -5.32
N ALA A 115 17.97 63.56 -5.16
CA ALA A 115 19.10 62.96 -5.95
C ALA A 115 20.39 62.99 -5.05
N THR A 116 21.69 63.23 -5.38
CA THR A 116 22.43 63.77 -6.57
C THR A 116 23.96 63.59 -6.41
N THR A 117 24.70 63.23 -7.50
CA THR A 117 26.13 63.56 -7.86
C THR A 117 27.30 63.31 -6.86
N SER A 118 28.55 62.97 -7.25
CA SER A 118 29.19 62.68 -8.56
C SER A 118 30.65 62.17 -8.38
N GLU A 119 31.21 61.44 -9.37
CA GLU A 119 32.65 61.14 -9.52
C GLU A 119 33.35 62.16 -10.48
N PRO A 120 34.69 62.15 -10.72
CA PRO A 120 35.36 61.13 -11.57
C PRO A 120 36.81 60.70 -11.21
N HIS A 121 37.32 59.71 -11.98
CA HIS A 121 38.68 59.12 -12.08
C HIS A 121 39.92 60.05 -12.05
N PHE A 122 41.11 59.53 -11.65
CA PHE A 122 42.22 59.12 -12.58
C PHE A 122 43.48 58.48 -11.89
N ASP A 123 43.95 57.35 -12.46
CA ASP A 123 45.30 56.77 -12.68
C ASP A 123 46.48 56.62 -11.66
N SER A 124 46.97 55.36 -11.60
CA SER A 124 48.35 54.86 -11.88
C SER A 124 49.53 54.76 -10.85
N GLU A 125 50.00 53.51 -10.75
CA GLU A 125 51.39 53.00 -10.97
C GLU A 125 52.40 52.60 -9.84
N ASN A 126 53.02 51.42 -10.10
CA ASN A 126 54.36 50.91 -9.78
C ASN A 126 54.84 50.68 -8.33
N ASN A 127 55.03 49.39 -7.95
CA ASN A 127 56.30 48.77 -7.48
C ASN A 127 56.11 47.24 -7.21
N VAL A 128 57.17 46.47 -6.88
CA VAL A 128 58.02 45.73 -7.84
C VAL A 128 58.81 44.60 -7.13
N GLN A 129 59.18 43.54 -7.87
CA GLN A 129 60.14 42.43 -7.56
C GLN A 129 60.13 41.71 -6.19
N SER A 130 59.93 40.38 -6.21
CA SER A 130 61.02 39.38 -6.00
C SER A 130 60.52 37.93 -6.14
N CYS A 131 61.34 37.05 -6.72
CA CYS A 131 61.16 35.59 -6.78
C CYS A 131 62.38 34.92 -6.10
N SER A 132 62.24 33.87 -5.30
CA SER A 132 62.31 32.43 -5.67
C SER A 132 62.82 31.65 -4.42
N PRO A 133 62.95 30.30 -4.37
CA PRO A 133 62.43 29.23 -5.25
C PRO A 133 61.66 28.10 -4.50
N ASP A 134 61.06 27.21 -5.29
CA ASP A 134 60.89 25.75 -5.12
C ASP A 134 60.83 25.09 -3.72
N ASN A 135 59.70 24.43 -3.46
CA ASN A 135 59.67 23.11 -2.82
C ASN A 135 58.76 22.19 -3.65
N VAL A 136 59.28 21.08 -4.15
CA VAL A 136 58.50 20.09 -4.93
C VAL A 136 58.01 19.00 -3.99
N GLU A 137 56.74 19.07 -3.61
CA GLU A 137 56.08 18.03 -2.82
C GLU A 137 55.67 16.85 -3.74
N PRO A 138 55.78 15.57 -3.30
CA PRO A 138 55.41 14.44 -4.14
C PRO A 138 53.92 14.44 -4.51
N PRO A 139 53.54 13.92 -5.70
CA PRO A 139 52.15 13.83 -6.08
C PRO A 139 51.38 12.94 -5.10
N THR A 140 50.48 13.56 -4.33
CA THR A 140 49.57 12.86 -3.43
C THR A 140 48.78 11.84 -4.26
N PRO A 141 48.63 10.58 -3.81
CA PRO A 141 47.76 9.63 -4.50
C PRO A 141 46.37 10.26 -4.62
N PRO A 142 45.69 10.13 -5.78
CA PRO A 142 44.41 10.78 -5.98
C PRO A 142 43.47 10.35 -4.86
N SER A 143 42.96 11.34 -4.10
CA SER A 143 41.94 11.12 -3.09
C SER A 143 40.87 10.19 -3.68
N PRO A 144 40.45 9.12 -2.96
CA PRO A 144 39.44 8.22 -3.48
C PRO A 144 38.23 9.08 -3.84
N ARG A 145 37.95 9.16 -5.14
CA ARG A 145 36.73 9.80 -5.65
C ARG A 145 35.59 9.17 -4.86
N PRO A 146 34.64 9.94 -4.30
CA PRO A 146 33.50 9.35 -3.64
C PRO A 146 32.91 8.31 -4.59
N LEU A 147 32.94 7.03 -4.22
CA LEU A 147 32.34 6.00 -5.06
C LEU A 147 30.88 6.41 -5.22
N ASP A 148 30.42 6.46 -6.47
CA ASP A 148 29.05 6.89 -6.78
C ASP A 148 28.08 6.14 -5.88
N ASN A 149 27.19 6.90 -5.25
CA ASN A 149 26.50 6.49 -4.04
C ASN A 149 25.53 5.32 -4.29
N TYR A 150 26.06 4.09 -4.30
CA TYR A 150 25.36 2.83 -4.10
C TYR A 150 24.78 2.84 -2.67
N GLY A 151 23.75 3.67 -2.48
CA GLY A 151 23.35 4.18 -1.18
C GLY A 151 23.15 3.03 -0.20
N THR A 152 23.95 2.99 0.86
CA THR A 152 23.84 1.99 1.91
C THR A 152 22.40 1.91 2.42
N ILE A 153 21.90 0.72 2.70
CA ILE A 153 20.60 0.59 3.40
C ILE A 153 20.77 1.28 4.75
N ASP A 154 19.88 2.20 5.08
CA ASP A 154 19.90 2.87 6.38
C ASP A 154 19.75 1.82 7.51
N PRO A 155 20.51 1.90 8.63
CA PRO A 155 20.46 0.87 9.68
C PRO A 155 19.07 0.65 10.28
N GLN A 156 18.24 1.69 10.37
CA GLN A 156 16.85 1.60 10.87
C GLN A 156 15.93 0.97 9.82
N GLU A 157 16.12 1.26 8.52
CA GLU A 157 15.42 0.54 7.44
C GLU A 157 15.86 -0.94 7.36
N ALA A 158 17.15 -1.24 7.47
CA ALA A 158 17.68 -2.61 7.46
C ALA A 158 17.07 -3.47 8.58
N TRP A 159 17.00 -2.92 9.80
CA TRP A 159 16.36 -3.60 10.94
C TRP A 159 14.85 -3.78 10.76
N LEU A 160 14.15 -2.82 10.12
CA LEU A 160 12.73 -2.96 9.77
C LEU A 160 12.51 -4.07 8.72
N LEU A 161 13.40 -4.22 7.73
CA LEU A 161 13.33 -5.31 6.74
C LEU A 161 13.58 -6.68 7.38
N MET A 162 14.55 -6.77 8.31
CA MET A 162 14.77 -8.00 9.08
C MET A 162 13.57 -8.31 9.99
N HIS A 163 12.94 -7.30 10.60
CA HIS A 163 11.69 -7.48 11.34
C HIS A 163 10.54 -7.96 10.45
N TYR A 164 10.42 -7.44 9.22
CA TYR A 164 9.44 -7.96 8.26
C TYR A 164 9.67 -9.44 7.99
N LEU A 165 10.89 -9.83 7.66
CA LEU A 165 11.22 -11.21 7.29
C LEU A 165 11.10 -12.17 8.48
N ASP A 166 11.60 -11.80 9.66
CA ASP A 166 11.71 -12.74 10.78
C ASP A 166 10.51 -12.76 11.72
N GLN A 167 9.69 -11.70 11.74
CA GLN A 167 8.47 -11.62 12.56
C GLN A 167 7.21 -11.50 11.71
N VAL A 168 7.11 -10.51 10.82
CA VAL A 168 5.83 -10.23 10.14
C VAL A 168 5.44 -11.34 9.14
N PHE A 169 6.38 -11.80 8.32
CA PHE A 169 6.12 -12.82 7.31
C PHE A 169 5.67 -14.17 7.90
N PRO A 170 6.31 -14.75 8.95
CA PRO A 170 5.81 -15.95 9.62
C PRO A 170 4.43 -15.78 10.29
N TRP A 171 4.05 -14.57 10.67
CA TRP A 171 2.70 -14.29 11.19
C TRP A 171 1.65 -14.16 10.09
N GLN A 172 2.01 -13.61 8.92
CA GLN A 172 1.14 -13.54 7.75
C GLN A 172 0.92 -14.91 7.10
N PHE A 173 1.89 -15.82 7.20
CA PHE A 173 1.90 -17.13 6.52
C PHE A 173 2.31 -18.27 7.48
N PRO A 174 1.54 -18.54 8.55
CA PRO A 174 1.96 -19.43 9.65
C PRO A 174 2.09 -20.91 9.27
N TYR A 175 1.57 -21.33 8.11
CA TYR A 175 1.68 -22.71 7.60
C TYR A 175 2.64 -22.84 6.40
N HIS A 176 3.38 -21.77 6.06
CA HIS A 176 4.34 -21.79 4.95
C HIS A 176 5.49 -22.78 5.18
N ASP A 177 5.51 -23.89 4.42
CA ASP A 177 6.67 -24.78 4.33
C ASP A 177 7.59 -24.37 3.16
N PRO A 178 8.84 -23.91 3.41
CA PRO A 178 9.82 -23.60 2.35
C PRO A 178 10.21 -24.79 1.45
N ARG A 179 9.82 -26.01 1.82
CA ARG A 179 10.04 -27.24 1.04
C ARG A 179 8.92 -27.51 0.04
N SER A 180 7.76 -26.87 0.20
CA SER A 180 6.55 -27.01 -0.63
C SER A 180 6.76 -26.64 -2.11
N ARG A 181 5.68 -26.75 -2.91
CA ARG A 181 5.65 -26.30 -4.30
C ARG A 181 5.61 -24.78 -4.47
N LEU A 182 5.38 -24.03 -3.39
CA LEU A 182 5.39 -22.56 -3.38
C LEU A 182 6.80 -21.97 -3.14
N GLY A 183 7.82 -22.82 -3.01
CA GLY A 183 9.21 -22.42 -2.84
C GLY A 183 9.51 -21.81 -1.47
N ASN A 184 10.57 -21.00 -1.41
CA ASN A 184 10.99 -20.27 -0.21
C ASN A 184 10.82 -18.75 -0.43
N ARG A 185 10.99 -17.95 0.64
CA ARG A 185 10.89 -16.48 0.60
C ARG A 185 12.03 -15.74 -0.13
N GLY A 186 12.83 -16.42 -0.95
CA GLY A 186 13.94 -15.81 -1.71
C GLY A 186 13.47 -14.80 -2.77
N TRP A 187 12.35 -15.09 -3.43
CA TRP A 187 11.71 -14.17 -4.39
C TRP A 187 11.36 -12.83 -3.75
N LEU A 188 10.87 -12.85 -2.50
CA LEU A 188 10.50 -11.66 -1.75
C LEU A 188 11.73 -10.79 -1.45
N PHE A 189 12.84 -11.40 -1.03
CA PHE A 189 14.10 -10.68 -0.81
C PHE A 189 14.64 -10.06 -2.11
N LEU A 190 14.55 -10.78 -3.23
CA LEU A 190 14.95 -10.29 -4.56
C LEU A 190 14.11 -9.10 -5.04
N LEU A 191 12.83 -9.01 -4.66
CA LEU A 191 12.01 -7.83 -4.94
C LEU A 191 12.32 -6.68 -3.96
N LEU A 192 12.49 -6.95 -2.67
CA LEU A 192 12.82 -5.95 -1.65
C LEU A 192 14.14 -5.21 -1.95
N ILE A 193 15.17 -5.91 -2.43
CA ILE A 193 16.48 -5.29 -2.69
C ILE A 193 16.46 -4.24 -3.81
N LYS A 194 15.44 -4.23 -4.69
CA LYS A 194 15.23 -3.21 -5.73
C LYS A 194 14.95 -1.81 -5.17
N ARG A 195 14.42 -1.72 -3.94
CA ARG A 195 13.90 -0.48 -3.31
C ARG A 195 12.78 0.24 -4.07
N GLY A 196 11.93 -0.52 -4.77
CA GLY A 196 10.67 -0.04 -5.34
C GLY A 196 9.53 0.03 -4.32
N PRO A 197 8.25 0.18 -4.76
CA PRO A 197 7.10 0.39 -3.87
C PRO A 197 6.96 -0.69 -2.79
N LEU A 198 7.34 -1.94 -3.10
CA LEU A 198 7.31 -3.05 -2.16
C LEU A 198 8.20 -2.83 -0.93
N TYR A 199 9.38 -2.23 -1.11
CA TYR A 199 10.32 -1.93 -0.03
C TYR A 199 9.69 -0.98 0.98
N HIS A 200 9.06 0.09 0.51
CA HIS A 200 8.36 1.02 1.38
C HIS A 200 7.08 0.42 1.99
N ALA A 201 6.42 -0.54 1.34
CA ALA A 201 5.29 -1.29 1.95
C ALA A 201 5.74 -2.24 3.08
N ALA A 202 6.91 -2.87 2.96
CA ALA A 202 7.48 -3.72 4.02
C ALA A 202 7.92 -2.88 5.23
N LEU A 203 8.53 -1.71 4.99
CA LEU A 203 8.94 -0.77 6.02
C LEU A 203 7.74 -0.15 6.75
N SER A 204 6.65 0.17 6.04
CA SER A 204 5.44 0.74 6.64
C SER A 204 4.74 -0.25 7.57
N LEU A 205 4.51 -1.48 7.11
CA LEU A 205 3.87 -2.55 7.87
C LEU A 205 4.70 -2.95 9.10
N SER A 206 6.03 -3.02 8.96
CA SER A 206 6.94 -3.31 10.08
C SER A 206 6.95 -2.18 11.11
N SER A 207 6.97 -0.92 10.67
CA SER A 207 6.90 0.24 11.58
C SER A 207 5.56 0.31 12.32
N LEU A 208 4.47 -0.08 11.65
CA LEU A 208 3.13 -0.14 12.23
C LEU A 208 3.04 -1.23 13.32
N LEU A 209 3.45 -2.46 13.01
CA LEU A 209 3.39 -3.58 13.95
C LEU A 209 4.30 -3.37 15.17
N GLN A 210 5.49 -2.78 14.98
CA GLN A 210 6.35 -2.36 16.09
C GLN A 210 5.74 -1.24 16.96
N SER A 211 4.87 -0.40 16.41
CA SER A 211 4.15 0.59 17.22
C SER A 211 3.11 -0.06 18.15
N ALA A 212 2.52 -1.20 17.76
CA ALA A 212 1.56 -1.93 18.60
C ALA A 212 2.20 -2.66 19.80
N ILE A 213 3.54 -2.65 19.92
CA ILE A 213 4.28 -3.38 20.97
C ILE A 213 4.70 -2.47 22.14
N LEU A 214 4.63 -1.13 22.00
CA LEU A 214 5.24 -0.19 22.96
C LEU A 214 4.38 1.07 23.21
N GLU A 215 3.68 1.11 24.35
CA GLU A 215 2.85 2.24 24.84
C GLU A 215 3.71 3.43 25.32
N THR A 216 4.44 4.10 24.43
CA THR A 216 5.39 5.18 24.78
C THR A 216 5.39 6.32 23.75
N GLU A 217 6.07 7.44 24.02
CA GLU A 217 6.25 8.55 23.06
C GLU A 217 6.84 8.08 21.70
N GLU A 218 7.61 6.99 21.69
CA GLU A 218 8.13 6.37 20.47
C GLU A 218 7.02 5.77 19.58
N GLU A 219 5.86 5.41 20.14
CA GLU A 219 4.69 4.89 19.42
C GLU A 219 4.23 5.86 18.34
N PHE A 220 4.07 7.13 18.71
CA PHE A 220 3.69 8.20 17.79
C PHE A 220 4.72 8.36 16.66
N GLN A 221 6.01 8.28 17.00
CA GLN A 221 7.09 8.37 16.02
C GLN A 221 7.19 7.13 15.11
N ARG A 222 6.83 5.94 15.60
CA ARG A 222 6.70 4.71 14.79
C ARG A 222 5.49 4.79 13.86
N LYS A 223 4.33 5.25 14.36
CA LYS A 223 3.09 5.45 13.58
C LYS A 223 3.27 6.51 12.49
N GLN A 224 3.96 7.62 12.77
CA GLN A 224 4.27 8.63 11.73
C GLN A 224 5.19 8.05 10.65
N ARG A 225 6.26 7.34 11.01
CA ARG A 225 7.14 6.64 10.04
C ARG A 225 6.39 5.62 9.21
N ALA A 226 5.50 4.84 9.84
CA ALA A 226 4.63 3.88 9.17
C ALA A 226 3.78 4.55 8.08
N LEU A 227 3.11 5.66 8.41
CA LEU A 227 2.32 6.46 7.47
C LEU A 227 3.17 7.11 6.37
N ASP A 228 4.38 7.60 6.70
CA ASP A 228 5.29 8.21 5.72
C ASP A 228 5.80 7.18 4.69
N HIS A 229 6.14 5.96 5.12
CA HIS A 229 6.52 4.86 4.22
C HIS A 229 5.32 4.35 3.40
N HIS A 230 4.15 4.18 4.02
CA HIS A 230 2.90 3.83 3.30
C HIS A 230 2.61 4.85 2.20
N SER A 231 2.72 6.14 2.51
CA SER A 231 2.49 7.26 1.58
C SER A 231 3.51 7.36 0.43
N ARG A 232 4.65 6.65 0.52
CA ARG A 232 5.59 6.45 -0.59
C ARG A 232 5.22 5.21 -1.40
N ALA A 233 5.00 4.08 -0.74
CA ALA A 233 4.58 2.82 -1.36
C ALA A 233 3.35 2.99 -2.26
N LEU A 234 2.30 3.67 -1.79
CA LEU A 234 1.10 3.98 -2.58
C LEU A 234 1.41 4.78 -3.84
N ARG A 235 2.32 5.77 -3.74
CA ARG A 235 2.69 6.66 -4.84
C ARG A 235 3.48 5.92 -5.89
N GLU A 236 4.54 5.23 -5.48
CA GLU A 236 5.40 4.45 -6.37
C GLU A 236 4.63 3.27 -7.01
N LEU A 237 3.63 2.71 -6.33
CA LEU A 237 2.73 1.71 -6.90
C LEU A 237 1.79 2.31 -7.95
N CYS A 238 1.27 3.52 -7.72
CA CYS A 238 0.47 4.26 -8.71
C CYS A 238 1.30 4.71 -9.92
N ASP A 239 2.54 5.14 -9.69
CA ASP A 239 3.47 5.55 -10.74
C ASP A 239 3.88 4.31 -11.59
N LEU A 240 4.20 3.17 -10.96
CA LEU A 240 4.42 1.87 -11.63
C LEU A 240 3.22 1.45 -12.50
N MET A 241 2.00 1.51 -11.95
CA MET A 241 0.77 1.21 -12.68
C MET A 241 0.53 2.18 -13.85
N SER A 242 0.91 3.45 -13.71
CA SER A 242 0.73 4.49 -14.74
C SER A 242 1.75 4.39 -15.88
N GLU A 243 2.98 3.97 -15.59
CA GLU A 243 4.03 3.80 -16.60
C GLU A 243 3.97 2.45 -17.32
N LYS A 244 3.51 1.39 -16.64
CA LYS A 244 3.69 -0.01 -17.09
C LYS A 244 2.45 -0.89 -17.04
N GLY A 245 1.28 -0.37 -16.65
CA GLY A 245 0.06 -1.16 -16.43
C GLY A 245 -0.29 -2.15 -17.55
N ASP A 246 -0.20 -1.73 -18.82
CA ASP A 246 -0.46 -2.59 -19.99
C ASP A 246 0.51 -3.77 -20.12
N LYS A 247 1.77 -3.59 -19.68
CA LYS A 247 2.87 -4.55 -19.78
C LYS A 247 3.12 -5.34 -18.49
N LEU A 248 2.43 -4.99 -17.40
CA LEU A 248 2.57 -5.64 -16.09
C LEU A 248 2.32 -7.16 -16.15
N ARG A 249 1.57 -7.64 -17.15
CA ARG A 249 1.31 -9.08 -17.39
C ARG A 249 2.46 -9.81 -18.10
N GLU A 250 3.39 -9.07 -18.71
CA GLU A 250 4.52 -9.60 -19.48
C GLU A 250 5.78 -9.75 -18.60
N ASP A 251 6.02 -8.82 -17.67
CA ASP A 251 7.09 -8.92 -16.68
C ASP A 251 6.60 -9.56 -15.36
N HIS A 252 6.91 -10.84 -15.17
CA HIS A 252 6.61 -11.60 -13.96
C HIS A 252 7.18 -10.99 -12.67
N GLY A 253 8.27 -10.22 -12.74
CA GLY A 253 8.93 -9.58 -11.61
C GLY A 253 8.25 -8.28 -11.18
N GLU A 254 7.76 -7.50 -12.14
CA GLU A 254 6.92 -6.32 -11.85
C GLU A 254 5.52 -6.75 -11.38
N LEU A 255 4.95 -7.79 -11.98
CA LEU A 255 3.70 -8.42 -11.53
C LEU A 255 3.78 -8.89 -10.07
N ALA A 256 4.85 -9.61 -9.73
CA ALA A 256 5.07 -10.07 -8.36
C ALA A 256 5.26 -8.90 -7.40
N GLU A 257 5.95 -7.84 -7.80
CA GLU A 257 6.14 -6.63 -6.98
C GLU A 257 4.82 -5.90 -6.73
N PHE A 258 3.99 -5.72 -7.77
CA PHE A 258 2.65 -5.14 -7.66
C PHE A 258 1.72 -5.93 -6.73
N LEU A 259 1.67 -7.26 -6.90
CA LEU A 259 0.81 -8.14 -6.08
C LEU A 259 1.29 -8.18 -4.62
N THR A 260 2.60 -8.28 -4.38
CA THR A 260 3.15 -8.31 -3.01
C THR A 260 2.97 -6.97 -2.31
N CYS A 261 3.17 -5.85 -3.03
CA CYS A 261 2.95 -4.52 -2.48
C CYS A 261 1.48 -4.31 -2.13
N SER A 262 0.56 -4.69 -3.02
CA SER A 262 -0.89 -4.63 -2.75
C SER A 262 -1.27 -5.46 -1.51
N PHE A 263 -0.71 -6.65 -1.34
CA PHE A 263 -0.91 -7.48 -0.15
C PHE A 263 -0.38 -6.86 1.16
N MET A 264 0.79 -6.21 1.13
CA MET A 264 1.31 -5.48 2.29
C MET A 264 0.44 -4.27 2.64
N LEU A 265 -0.12 -3.58 1.64
CA LEU A 265 -1.02 -2.44 1.83
C LEU A 265 -2.38 -2.88 2.39
N ILE A 266 -2.96 -3.99 1.91
CA ILE A 266 -4.11 -4.65 2.55
C ILE A 266 -3.80 -4.93 4.03
N SER A 267 -2.64 -5.52 4.31
CA SER A 267 -2.22 -5.88 5.67
C SER A 267 -2.02 -4.66 6.58
N PHE A 268 -1.64 -3.51 6.02
CA PHE A 268 -1.47 -2.25 6.75
C PHE A 268 -2.81 -1.59 7.12
N GLU A 269 -3.79 -1.59 6.21
CA GLU A 269 -5.11 -1.00 6.47
C GLU A 269 -6.05 -1.91 7.26
N VAL A 270 -5.76 -3.21 7.34
CA VAL A 270 -6.40 -4.21 8.22
C VAL A 270 -5.93 -4.05 9.70
N ARG A 271 -5.83 -2.81 10.14
CA ARG A 271 -5.04 -2.31 11.28
C ARG A 271 -5.40 -2.93 12.64
N GLU A 272 -6.69 -3.02 12.95
CA GLU A 272 -7.17 -3.49 14.27
C GLU A 272 -7.02 -5.02 14.43
N ALA A 273 -7.19 -5.79 13.35
CA ALA A 273 -7.10 -7.26 13.38
C ALA A 273 -5.70 -7.74 13.79
N TYR A 274 -4.65 -7.18 13.18
CA TYR A 274 -3.27 -7.56 13.49
C TYR A 274 -2.80 -7.07 14.86
N SER A 275 -3.25 -5.90 15.31
CA SER A 275 -2.94 -5.37 16.65
C SER A 275 -3.46 -6.32 17.75
N PHE A 276 -4.73 -6.72 17.64
CA PHE A 276 -5.34 -7.67 18.58
C PHE A 276 -4.64 -9.04 18.56
N PHE A 277 -4.25 -9.53 17.37
CA PHE A 277 -3.57 -10.82 17.26
C PHE A 277 -2.14 -10.82 17.80
N TYR A 278 -1.37 -9.74 17.61
CA TYR A 278 -0.04 -9.60 18.23
C TYR A 278 -0.11 -9.59 19.77
N ALA A 279 -1.12 -8.93 20.35
CA ALA A 279 -1.37 -8.96 21.79
C ALA A 279 -1.85 -10.35 22.30
N SER A 280 -2.67 -11.06 21.52
CA SER A 280 -3.29 -12.33 21.94
C SER A 280 -2.31 -13.49 22.21
N LYS A 281 -1.02 -13.38 21.83
CA LYS A 281 0.01 -14.34 22.28
C LYS A 281 0.18 -14.39 23.81
N GLN A 282 -0.39 -13.43 24.56
CA GLN A 282 -0.43 -13.43 26.01
C GLN A 282 -1.81 -13.83 26.61
N ALA A 283 -2.83 -14.06 25.78
CA ALA A 283 -4.19 -14.40 26.22
C ALA A 283 -4.88 -15.38 25.25
N ALA A 284 -5.04 -16.64 25.67
CA ALA A 284 -5.72 -17.67 24.87
C ALA A 284 -7.22 -17.39 24.71
N ASN A 285 -7.78 -17.84 23.57
CA ASN A 285 -9.20 -17.79 23.19
C ASN A 285 -9.82 -16.39 23.01
N THR A 286 -9.70 -15.81 21.82
CA THR A 286 -10.72 -14.93 21.23
C THR A 286 -10.73 -15.10 19.70
N THR A 287 -11.90 -14.99 19.07
CA THR A 287 -12.11 -15.24 17.64
C THR A 287 -11.51 -14.17 16.73
N VAL A 288 -11.02 -14.59 15.55
CA VAL A 288 -10.37 -13.71 14.57
C VAL A 288 -11.41 -12.88 13.79
N GLN A 289 -11.55 -11.60 14.08
CA GLN A 289 -12.13 -10.65 13.12
C GLN A 289 -11.00 -10.11 12.23
N VAL A 290 -10.76 -10.80 11.11
CA VAL A 290 -9.64 -10.54 10.18
C VAL A 290 -9.75 -9.17 9.48
N PHE A 291 -10.93 -8.54 9.43
CA PHE A 291 -11.13 -7.30 8.66
C PHE A 291 -11.84 -6.23 9.51
N SER A 292 -11.07 -5.28 10.01
CA SER A 292 -11.54 -4.19 10.89
C SER A 292 -10.84 -2.84 10.63
N GLY A 293 -10.25 -2.67 9.44
CA GLY A 293 -10.11 -1.35 8.82
C GLY A 293 -11.45 -0.88 8.25
N ALA A 294 -11.54 0.38 7.81
CA ALA A 294 -12.70 0.80 7.03
C ALA A 294 -12.74 0.00 5.72
N GLU A 295 -13.93 -0.50 5.35
CA GLU A 295 -14.12 -1.41 4.20
C GLU A 295 -13.57 -0.84 2.88
N HIS A 296 -13.46 0.49 2.78
CA HIS A 296 -13.11 1.18 1.55
C HIS A 296 -11.58 1.28 1.32
N ASP A 297 -10.76 1.13 2.36
CA ASP A 297 -9.31 1.42 2.28
C ASP A 297 -8.48 0.18 1.87
N TRP A 298 -8.73 -0.98 2.47
CA TRP A 298 -8.02 -2.21 2.09
C TRP A 298 -8.57 -2.85 0.80
N LEU A 299 -9.87 -2.70 0.56
CA LEU A 299 -10.57 -3.43 -0.50
C LEU A 299 -10.23 -2.93 -1.90
N VAL A 300 -9.85 -1.65 -2.08
CA VAL A 300 -9.37 -1.14 -3.37
C VAL A 300 -8.07 -1.82 -3.82
N HIS A 301 -7.21 -2.22 -2.89
CA HIS A 301 -5.98 -2.96 -3.19
C HIS A 301 -6.27 -4.41 -3.58
N LEU A 302 -7.24 -5.05 -2.91
CA LEU A 302 -7.70 -6.41 -3.27
C LEU A 302 -8.42 -6.42 -4.61
N ASP A 303 -9.33 -5.47 -4.85
CA ASP A 303 -10.06 -5.29 -6.10
C ASP A 303 -9.09 -5.10 -7.28
N ALA A 304 -8.03 -4.30 -7.10
CA ALA A 304 -6.98 -4.12 -8.10
C ALA A 304 -6.19 -5.41 -8.35
N ALA A 305 -5.73 -6.09 -7.29
CA ALA A 305 -4.98 -7.35 -7.41
C ALA A 305 -5.80 -8.46 -8.10
N ALA A 306 -7.07 -8.64 -7.68
CA ALA A 306 -8.00 -9.59 -8.28
C ALA A 306 -8.25 -9.29 -9.77
N SER A 307 -8.39 -8.00 -10.13
CA SER A 307 -8.61 -7.57 -11.52
C SER A 307 -7.39 -7.73 -12.42
N VAL A 308 -6.16 -7.69 -11.86
CA VAL A 308 -4.94 -8.00 -12.61
C VAL A 308 -4.77 -9.50 -12.82
N MET A 309 -5.00 -10.33 -11.78
CA MET A 309 -4.79 -11.78 -11.93
C MET A 309 -5.90 -12.51 -12.68
N SER A 310 -7.12 -11.98 -12.74
CA SER A 310 -8.18 -12.56 -13.59
C SER A 310 -7.82 -12.54 -15.08
N LEU A 311 -6.83 -11.72 -15.48
CA LEU A 311 -6.23 -11.66 -16.81
C LEU A 311 -5.05 -12.63 -17.00
N LEU A 312 -4.72 -13.47 -16.01
CA LEU A 312 -3.64 -14.46 -16.07
C LEU A 312 -4.21 -15.88 -16.23
N SER A 313 -3.50 -16.75 -16.96
CA SER A 313 -3.76 -18.19 -16.88
C SER A 313 -3.01 -18.77 -15.69
N ALA A 314 -3.77 -19.08 -14.63
CA ALA A 314 -3.26 -19.84 -13.50
C ALA A 314 -2.71 -21.21 -13.95
N GLU A 315 -3.34 -21.84 -14.96
CA GLU A 315 -2.88 -23.11 -15.51
C GLU A 315 -1.49 -22.99 -16.13
N ALA A 316 -1.17 -21.90 -16.85
CA ALA A 316 0.16 -21.68 -17.41
C ALA A 316 1.23 -21.43 -16.33
N ILE A 317 0.85 -20.80 -15.20
CA ILE A 317 1.77 -20.49 -14.08
C ILE A 317 2.05 -21.71 -13.20
N PHE A 318 1.03 -22.55 -12.97
CA PHE A 318 1.11 -23.79 -12.17
C PHE A 318 1.42 -25.05 -12.98
N SER A 319 1.38 -24.98 -14.33
CA SER A 319 1.77 -26.09 -15.19
C SER A 319 3.16 -26.60 -14.82
N PRO A 320 3.35 -27.93 -14.67
CA PRO A 320 4.70 -28.47 -14.58
C PRO A 320 5.41 -28.22 -15.90
N LYS A 321 6.37 -27.29 -15.90
CA LYS A 321 7.30 -27.14 -17.03
C LYS A 321 7.95 -28.51 -17.27
N LEU A 322 7.71 -29.10 -18.45
CA LEU A 322 8.52 -30.23 -18.90
C LEU A 322 9.97 -29.75 -18.92
N SER A 323 10.78 -30.29 -18.03
CA SER A 323 12.19 -29.97 -17.91
C SER A 323 12.94 -30.80 -18.94
N ASP A 324 13.18 -30.21 -20.11
CA ASP A 324 14.22 -30.58 -21.07
C ASP A 324 14.42 -32.09 -21.36
N THR A 325 13.35 -32.83 -21.65
CA THR A 325 13.47 -34.22 -22.15
C THR A 325 14.01 -34.32 -23.58
N ASN A 326 14.35 -33.19 -24.22
CA ASN A 326 14.77 -33.06 -25.62
C ASN A 326 16.17 -32.43 -25.78
N ASN A 327 17.10 -32.63 -24.84
CA ASN A 327 18.52 -32.42 -25.11
C ASN A 327 19.39 -33.63 -24.71
N HIS A 328 20.24 -34.01 -25.66
CA HIS A 328 21.04 -35.22 -25.78
C HIS A 328 21.72 -35.79 -24.52
N LEU A 329 21.84 -37.12 -24.45
CA LEU A 329 22.62 -37.83 -23.42
C LEU A 329 24.05 -37.28 -23.29
N SER A 330 24.49 -37.01 -22.07
CA SER A 330 25.91 -36.96 -21.67
C SER A 330 26.06 -37.36 -20.19
N PRO A 331 26.89 -38.36 -19.81
CA PRO A 331 26.66 -39.09 -18.55
C PRO A 331 27.28 -38.50 -17.27
N LEU A 332 27.78 -37.26 -17.30
CA LEU A 332 28.71 -36.73 -16.29
C LEU A 332 28.39 -35.30 -15.78
N VAL A 333 27.14 -34.87 -15.84
CA VAL A 333 26.68 -33.62 -15.22
C VAL A 333 25.63 -33.94 -14.16
N GLU A 334 25.80 -33.43 -12.95
CA GLU A 334 24.80 -33.57 -11.89
C GLU A 334 23.49 -32.89 -12.32
N ASN A 335 22.35 -33.57 -12.09
CA ASN A 335 21.03 -33.09 -12.51
C ASN A 335 20.81 -31.62 -12.13
N PRO A 336 20.47 -30.72 -13.07
CA PRO A 336 20.08 -29.35 -12.75
C PRO A 336 18.88 -29.36 -11.81
N ARG A 337 19.12 -29.08 -10.53
CA ARG A 337 18.03 -28.93 -9.56
C ARG A 337 17.22 -27.70 -9.99
N PRO A 338 15.88 -27.77 -10.10
CA PRO A 338 15.09 -26.61 -10.46
C PRO A 338 15.32 -25.49 -9.43
N GLU A 339 15.57 -24.28 -9.92
CA GLU A 339 15.94 -23.10 -9.12
C GLU A 339 14.80 -22.65 -8.20
N LYS A 340 14.70 -23.28 -7.01
CA LYS A 340 13.69 -22.96 -6.00
C LYS A 340 13.86 -21.55 -5.44
N GLY A 341 12.77 -20.79 -5.43
CA GLY A 341 12.74 -19.42 -4.89
C GLY A 341 12.90 -18.32 -5.95
N GLY A 342 12.89 -18.67 -7.24
CA GLY A 342 12.78 -17.69 -8.32
C GLY A 342 11.42 -16.98 -8.36
N ILE A 343 11.33 -15.90 -9.14
CA ILE A 343 10.12 -15.03 -9.24
C ILE A 343 8.84 -15.82 -9.60
N ASN A 344 8.95 -16.91 -10.37
CA ASN A 344 7.81 -17.77 -10.72
C ASN A 344 7.22 -18.51 -9.50
N ASP A 345 8.03 -18.87 -8.50
CA ASP A 345 7.52 -19.44 -7.24
C ASP A 345 6.83 -18.36 -6.40
N GLY A 346 7.37 -17.13 -6.42
CA GLY A 346 6.71 -15.95 -5.86
C GLY A 346 5.33 -15.69 -6.48
N LEU A 347 5.18 -15.80 -7.80
CA LEU A 347 3.86 -15.69 -8.43
C LEU A 347 2.88 -16.79 -7.98
N LYS A 348 3.32 -18.06 -7.86
CA LYS A 348 2.46 -19.13 -7.32
C LYS A 348 2.00 -18.81 -5.90
N PHE A 349 2.94 -18.41 -5.03
CA PHE A 349 2.69 -17.98 -3.66
C PHE A 349 1.66 -16.83 -3.61
N LEU A 350 1.82 -15.82 -4.46
CA LEU A 350 0.94 -14.64 -4.52
C LEU A 350 -0.44 -14.98 -5.07
N MET A 351 -0.56 -15.88 -6.04
CA MET A 351 -1.85 -16.36 -6.52
C MET A 351 -2.62 -17.13 -5.42
N VAL A 352 -1.94 -17.99 -4.65
CA VAL A 352 -2.53 -18.65 -3.46
C VAL A 352 -2.89 -17.63 -2.36
N THR A 353 -2.07 -16.59 -2.18
CA THR A 353 -2.36 -15.51 -1.22
C THR A 353 -3.62 -14.75 -1.61
N VAL A 354 -3.74 -14.26 -2.85
CA VAL A 354 -4.84 -13.34 -3.16
C VAL A 354 -6.16 -14.08 -3.45
N ILE A 355 -6.16 -15.34 -3.93
CA ILE A 355 -7.40 -16.14 -3.96
C ILE A 355 -7.96 -16.39 -2.55
N TRP A 356 -7.08 -16.55 -1.56
CA TRP A 356 -7.48 -16.65 -0.15
C TRP A 356 -8.14 -15.35 0.34
N PHE A 357 -7.53 -14.19 0.07
CA PHE A 357 -8.10 -12.90 0.47
C PHE A 357 -9.39 -12.54 -0.29
N ASP A 358 -9.53 -12.89 -1.57
CA ASP A 358 -10.76 -12.71 -2.34
C ASP A 358 -11.94 -13.50 -1.74
N LEU A 359 -11.71 -14.76 -1.36
CA LEU A 359 -12.71 -15.62 -0.72
C LEU A 359 -13.06 -15.18 0.71
N PHE A 360 -12.07 -14.73 1.50
CA PHE A 360 -12.33 -14.25 2.85
C PHE A 360 -12.94 -12.84 2.89
N ALA A 361 -12.72 -12.01 1.87
CA ALA A 361 -13.35 -10.69 1.74
C ALA A 361 -14.87 -10.76 1.54
N CYS A 362 -15.40 -11.88 1.04
CA CYS A 362 -16.84 -12.12 0.96
C CYS A 362 -17.56 -11.99 2.31
N LEU A 363 -16.92 -12.42 3.40
CA LEU A 363 -17.53 -12.45 4.74
C LEU A 363 -17.86 -11.06 5.32
N PRO A 364 -16.94 -10.07 5.36
CA PRO A 364 -17.26 -8.72 5.83
C PRO A 364 -18.02 -7.86 4.80
N THR A 365 -17.91 -8.16 3.49
CA THR A 365 -18.46 -7.29 2.43
C THR A 365 -19.81 -7.74 1.87
N GLY A 366 -20.21 -9.00 2.08
CA GLY A 366 -21.40 -9.59 1.46
C GLY A 366 -21.31 -9.77 -0.06
N ARG A 367 -20.09 -9.74 -0.63
CA ARG A 367 -19.83 -9.81 -2.08
C ARG A 367 -19.46 -11.22 -2.53
N ALA A 368 -19.69 -11.52 -3.81
CA ALA A 368 -19.20 -12.74 -4.44
C ALA A 368 -17.67 -12.67 -4.64
N PRO A 369 -16.96 -13.82 -4.67
CA PRO A 369 -15.55 -13.85 -5.04
C PRO A 369 -15.36 -13.29 -6.46
N ARG A 370 -14.33 -12.45 -6.67
CA ARG A 370 -14.02 -11.86 -7.98
C ARG A 370 -13.24 -12.80 -8.88
N LEU A 371 -12.48 -13.73 -8.29
CA LEU A 371 -11.65 -14.70 -9.00
C LEU A 371 -12.44 -15.98 -9.31
N PRO A 372 -12.07 -16.72 -10.39
CA PRO A 372 -12.74 -17.97 -10.76
C PRO A 372 -12.29 -19.14 -9.85
N TYR A 373 -12.58 -19.01 -8.56
CA TYR A 373 -12.01 -19.82 -7.48
C TYR A 373 -12.23 -21.32 -7.66
N GLN A 374 -13.42 -21.75 -8.09
CA GLN A 374 -13.73 -23.16 -8.34
C GLN A 374 -12.75 -23.79 -9.34
N ARG A 375 -12.41 -23.06 -10.41
CA ARG A 375 -11.47 -23.51 -11.44
C ARG A 375 -10.02 -23.49 -10.94
N TRP A 376 -9.63 -22.44 -10.20
CA TRP A 376 -8.25 -22.30 -9.71
C TRP A 376 -7.91 -23.27 -8.57
N LEU A 377 -8.81 -23.49 -7.62
CA LEU A 377 -8.62 -24.42 -6.50
C LEU A 377 -8.65 -25.91 -6.93
N GLN A 378 -8.93 -26.19 -8.19
CA GLN A 378 -8.79 -27.52 -8.82
C GLN A 378 -7.46 -27.70 -9.58
N ILE A 379 -6.61 -26.66 -9.70
CA ILE A 379 -5.35 -26.74 -10.46
C ILE A 379 -4.31 -27.56 -9.69
N PRO A 380 -3.73 -28.63 -10.29
CA PRO A 380 -2.72 -29.45 -9.61
C PRO A 380 -1.49 -28.67 -9.15
N GLY A 381 -1.30 -28.56 -7.83
CA GLY A 381 -0.17 -27.86 -7.22
C GLY A 381 -0.46 -26.43 -6.76
N LEU A 382 -1.66 -25.89 -7.02
CA LEU A 382 -2.19 -24.77 -6.26
C LEU A 382 -2.83 -25.34 -4.98
N ASN A 383 -2.23 -25.07 -3.82
CA ASN A 383 -2.69 -25.62 -2.53
C ASN A 383 -2.72 -24.51 -1.47
N THR A 384 -3.89 -24.23 -0.91
CA THR A 384 -4.04 -23.22 0.17
C THR A 384 -3.53 -23.73 1.52
N ALA A 385 -3.42 -25.04 1.72
CA ALA A 385 -2.95 -25.60 2.99
C ALA A 385 -1.44 -25.37 3.21
N ASP A 386 -0.62 -25.41 2.15
CA ASP A 386 0.84 -25.19 2.17
C ASP A 386 1.25 -23.73 2.51
N LEU A 387 0.26 -22.86 2.78
CA LEU A 387 0.45 -21.44 3.07
C LEU A 387 -0.38 -20.97 4.26
N MET A 388 -1.68 -21.32 4.27
CA MET A 388 -2.69 -20.83 5.21
C MET A 388 -3.37 -21.95 6.02
N GLY A 389 -2.93 -23.20 5.87
CA GLY A 389 -3.35 -24.34 6.71
C GLY A 389 -4.71 -24.96 6.40
N CYS A 390 -5.54 -24.34 5.56
CA CYS A 390 -6.86 -24.89 5.18
C CYS A 390 -6.87 -25.43 3.73
N GLN A 391 -7.58 -26.54 3.52
CA GLN A 391 -7.58 -27.25 2.24
C GLN A 391 -8.49 -26.61 1.18
N ASN A 392 -8.13 -26.78 -0.10
CA ASN A 392 -8.82 -26.20 -1.24
C ASN A 392 -10.34 -26.43 -1.26
N TRP A 393 -10.84 -27.60 -0.81
CA TRP A 393 -12.27 -27.90 -0.79
C TRP A 393 -13.06 -27.03 0.20
N VAL A 394 -12.46 -26.67 1.34
CA VAL A 394 -13.06 -25.73 2.30
C VAL A 394 -13.13 -24.34 1.67
N MET A 395 -12.09 -23.93 0.96
CA MET A 395 -12.04 -22.66 0.25
C MET A 395 -13.05 -22.58 -0.90
N ILE A 396 -13.32 -23.70 -1.60
CA ILE A 396 -14.44 -23.81 -2.53
C ILE A 396 -15.77 -23.66 -1.80
N ALA A 397 -15.98 -24.34 -0.66
CA ALA A 397 -17.21 -24.24 0.10
C ALA A 397 -17.50 -22.82 0.64
N ILE A 398 -16.46 -22.06 1.04
CA ILE A 398 -16.58 -20.66 1.44
C ILE A 398 -17.05 -19.78 0.26
N GLY A 399 -16.44 -19.94 -0.91
CA GLY A 399 -16.85 -19.20 -2.12
C GLY A 399 -18.24 -19.59 -2.63
N ASP A 400 -18.60 -20.86 -2.53
CA ASP A 400 -19.93 -21.37 -2.87
C ASP A 400 -21.00 -20.82 -1.91
N LEU A 401 -20.69 -20.72 -0.61
CA LEU A 401 -21.57 -20.13 0.40
C LEU A 401 -21.80 -18.63 0.16
N ALA A 402 -20.77 -17.89 -0.24
CA ALA A 402 -20.89 -16.48 -0.61
C ALA A 402 -21.79 -16.28 -1.85
N ASN A 403 -21.60 -17.11 -2.89
CA ASN A 403 -22.47 -17.10 -4.07
C ASN A 403 -23.90 -17.55 -3.76
N PHE A 404 -24.08 -18.51 -2.85
CA PHE A 404 -25.38 -19.01 -2.41
C PHE A 404 -26.18 -17.94 -1.64
N ALA A 405 -25.53 -17.17 -0.76
CA ALA A 405 -26.15 -16.04 -0.09
C ALA A 405 -26.67 -14.99 -1.08
N ILE A 406 -25.85 -14.59 -2.06
CA ILE A 406 -26.24 -13.60 -3.08
C ILE A 406 -27.35 -14.14 -4.00
N TRP A 407 -27.29 -15.42 -4.37
CA TRP A 407 -28.39 -16.08 -5.10
C TRP A 407 -29.69 -16.04 -4.30
N LYS A 408 -29.65 -16.35 -3.00
CA LYS A 408 -30.81 -16.31 -2.11
C LYS A 408 -31.40 -14.90 -2.05
N ASP A 409 -30.58 -13.89 -1.78
CA ASP A 409 -31.03 -12.50 -1.65
C ASP A 409 -31.67 -11.97 -2.95
N VAL A 410 -31.13 -12.37 -4.12
CA VAL A 410 -31.74 -12.12 -5.43
C VAL A 410 -33.11 -12.80 -5.55
N GLN A 411 -33.22 -14.08 -5.20
CA GLN A 411 -34.48 -14.85 -5.29
C GLN A 411 -35.56 -14.35 -4.32
N GLU A 412 -35.19 -13.89 -3.12
CA GLU A 412 -36.10 -13.29 -2.15
C GLU A 412 -36.59 -11.92 -2.63
N ARG A 413 -35.68 -11.04 -3.08
CA ARG A 413 -36.01 -9.72 -3.64
C ARG A 413 -36.93 -9.83 -4.86
N ASP A 414 -36.66 -10.78 -5.75
CA ASP A 414 -37.40 -10.96 -6.99
C ASP A 414 -38.68 -11.80 -6.80
N GLY A 415 -38.98 -12.24 -5.56
CA GLY A 415 -40.23 -12.90 -5.18
C GLY A 415 -40.40 -14.34 -5.68
N VAL A 416 -39.31 -14.98 -6.12
CA VAL A 416 -39.31 -16.27 -6.83
C VAL A 416 -38.66 -17.42 -6.04
N LEU A 417 -38.18 -17.17 -4.81
CA LEU A 417 -37.49 -18.15 -3.98
C LEU A 417 -38.29 -19.46 -3.79
N SER A 418 -37.77 -20.53 -4.38
CA SER A 418 -38.21 -21.91 -4.12
C SER A 418 -37.54 -22.47 -2.86
N ILE A 419 -38.31 -22.70 -1.79
CA ILE A 419 -37.81 -23.32 -0.54
C ILE A 419 -37.17 -24.69 -0.80
N ARG A 420 -37.68 -25.45 -1.79
CA ARG A 420 -37.10 -26.75 -2.18
C ARG A 420 -35.73 -26.59 -2.86
N GLU A 421 -35.55 -25.54 -3.65
CA GLU A 421 -34.25 -25.26 -4.29
C GLU A 421 -33.25 -24.70 -3.28
N LEU A 422 -33.70 -23.81 -2.37
CA LEU A 422 -32.91 -23.32 -1.25
C LEU A 422 -32.34 -24.47 -0.41
N ALA A 423 -33.20 -25.41 0.01
CA ALA A 423 -32.80 -26.59 0.78
C ALA A 423 -31.79 -27.45 0.01
N SER A 424 -32.09 -27.82 -1.25
CA SER A 424 -31.21 -28.66 -2.06
C SER A 424 -29.84 -28.03 -2.36
N LYS A 425 -29.75 -26.70 -2.48
CA LYS A 425 -28.46 -26.00 -2.63
C LYS A 425 -27.67 -25.94 -1.31
N ALA A 426 -28.35 -25.77 -0.17
CA ALA A 426 -27.72 -25.81 1.15
C ALA A 426 -27.17 -27.21 1.45
N GLU A 427 -27.99 -28.24 1.25
CA GLU A 427 -27.66 -29.66 1.44
C GLU A 427 -26.40 -30.09 0.65
N GLU A 428 -26.23 -29.61 -0.59
CA GLU A 428 -25.03 -29.90 -1.40
C GLU A 428 -23.78 -29.13 -0.93
N ILE A 429 -23.90 -28.02 -0.17
CA ILE A 429 -22.76 -27.40 0.50
C ILE A 429 -22.45 -28.15 1.81
N GLU A 430 -23.49 -28.42 2.61
CA GLU A 430 -23.42 -29.11 3.90
C GLU A 430 -22.80 -30.51 3.77
N ARG A 431 -23.31 -31.35 2.88
CA ARG A 431 -22.78 -32.68 2.58
C ARG A 431 -21.29 -32.65 2.20
N ARG A 432 -20.87 -31.68 1.37
CA ARG A 432 -19.45 -31.53 0.98
C ARG A 432 -18.56 -31.09 2.14
N LEU A 433 -19.10 -30.38 3.14
CA LEU A 433 -18.39 -30.08 4.38
C LEU A 433 -18.30 -31.33 5.27
N GLU A 434 -19.38 -32.09 5.42
CA GLU A 434 -19.41 -33.34 6.21
C GLU A 434 -18.48 -34.42 5.65
N ASP A 435 -18.54 -34.70 4.34
CA ASP A 435 -17.66 -35.65 3.64
C ASP A 435 -16.18 -35.27 3.83
N GLY A 436 -15.88 -33.96 3.76
CA GLY A 436 -14.53 -33.42 3.96
C GLY A 436 -14.03 -33.54 5.41
N ILE A 437 -14.89 -33.27 6.39
CA ILE A 437 -14.57 -33.44 7.83
C ILE A 437 -14.32 -34.91 8.16
N GLN A 438 -15.19 -35.82 7.72
CA GLN A 438 -15.01 -37.26 7.90
C GLN A 438 -13.68 -37.75 7.28
N SER A 439 -13.33 -37.23 6.11
CA SER A 439 -12.05 -37.54 5.44
C SER A 439 -10.83 -37.06 6.24
N LEU A 440 -10.92 -35.91 6.91
CA LEU A 440 -9.86 -35.40 7.79
C LEU A 440 -9.72 -36.22 9.08
N ASP A 441 -10.83 -36.61 9.71
CA ASP A 441 -10.82 -37.44 10.92
C ASP A 441 -10.26 -38.84 10.64
N LEU A 442 -10.62 -39.43 9.50
CA LEU A 442 -10.03 -40.68 9.02
C LEU A 442 -8.53 -40.55 8.81
N ALA A 443 -8.06 -39.49 8.12
CA ALA A 443 -6.63 -39.26 7.91
C ALA A 443 -5.87 -39.11 9.24
N ARG A 444 -6.43 -38.38 10.21
CA ARG A 444 -5.86 -38.21 11.56
C ARG A 444 -5.84 -39.50 12.37
N SER A 445 -6.73 -40.46 12.10
CA SER A 445 -6.74 -41.76 12.79
C SER A 445 -5.67 -42.75 12.28
N VAL A 446 -5.01 -42.43 11.16
CA VAL A 446 -3.99 -43.27 10.50
C VAL A 446 -2.58 -42.69 10.64
N SER A 447 -2.44 -41.44 11.12
CA SER A 447 -1.18 -40.70 11.33
C SER A 447 -0.69 -40.76 12.77
#